data_AF-A0AAE6KTK4-F1
#
_entry.id   AF-A0AAE6KTK4-F1
#
_cell.length_a   1.000
_cell.length_b   1.000
_cell.length_c   1.000
_cell.angle_alpha   90.00
_cell.angle_beta   90.00
_cell.angle_gamma   90.00
#
_symmetry.space_group_name_H-M   'P 1'
#
loop_
_entity.id
_entity.type
_entity.pdbx_description
1 polymer ?
#
loop_
_entity_poly.entity_id
_entity_poly.type
_entity_poly.pdbx_seq_one_letter_code
_entity_poly.pdbx_strand_id
1 'polypeptide(L)'
;METLPTPPARMSVVKKNIIGFSVVTLGIALTGVVTLGIRPMGWIRTTNVGRLPELAAVQAQLLPLDACEVEYGSRRGSGGRRWIGSQEYAYVTPCGTPSSYRISVRVPSERQVRDVAFDMRRSSVSAPWKILVDKDQTAFPALKQSLEQLAPFLLTQYPIERQEDADLKVRLARERQERKDAERALKEEAKNSYPE
;
A
#
# COMPACT_ATOMS: atom_id res chain seq x y z
N MET A 1 57.61 -2.54 -71.49
CA MET A 1 58.90 -3.20 -71.22
C MET A 1 59.74 -2.26 -70.38
N GLU A 2 60.48 -2.80 -69.41
CA GLU A 2 61.51 -2.14 -68.58
C GLU A 2 60.99 -1.22 -67.45
N THR A 3 60.89 -1.70 -66.21
CA THR A 3 61.92 -1.91 -65.14
C THR A 3 62.09 -0.71 -64.20
N LEU A 4 61.65 -0.96 -62.95
CA LEU A 4 62.08 -0.46 -61.62
C LEU A 4 63.60 -0.19 -61.46
N PRO A 5 64.14 0.25 -60.29
CA PRO A 5 63.64 0.97 -59.09
C PRO A 5 64.58 2.18 -58.74
N THR A 6 64.52 2.96 -57.63
CA THR A 6 65.01 2.68 -56.24
C THR A 6 65.03 4.05 -55.45
N PRO A 7 64.98 4.06 -54.09
CA PRO A 7 64.44 5.11 -53.19
C PRO A 7 65.59 5.83 -52.39
N PRO A 8 65.47 6.27 -51.10
CA PRO A 8 64.34 6.63 -50.22
C PRO A 8 64.51 8.01 -49.51
N ALA A 9 63.52 8.43 -48.70
CA ALA A 9 63.79 8.83 -47.31
C ALA A 9 62.51 9.13 -46.49
N ARG A 10 62.40 8.36 -45.40
CA ARG A 10 61.97 8.75 -44.04
C ARG A 10 60.50 9.10 -43.76
N MET A 11 59.82 8.02 -43.38
CA MET A 11 58.94 7.83 -42.22
C MET A 11 58.81 9.00 -41.20
N SER A 12 57.56 9.34 -40.91
CA SER A 12 57.07 9.50 -39.53
C SER A 12 55.61 9.04 -39.43
N VAL A 13 55.42 7.81 -38.92
CA VAL A 13 54.38 7.34 -37.97
C VAL A 13 53.03 8.12 -38.01
N VAL A 14 51.95 7.72 -38.71
CA VAL A 14 50.96 6.62 -38.46
C VAL A 14 50.37 6.68 -37.04
N LYS A 15 49.10 7.03 -36.80
CA LYS A 15 47.83 6.32 -37.11
C LYS A 15 46.67 7.33 -37.18
N LYS A 16 45.86 7.42 -38.26
CA LYS A 16 44.66 6.61 -38.60
C LYS A 16 43.55 6.70 -37.52
N ASN A 17 42.27 6.98 -37.78
CA ASN A 17 41.50 7.08 -39.03
C ASN A 17 39.99 7.33 -38.73
N ILE A 18 39.27 7.89 -39.73
CA ILE A 18 37.89 7.54 -40.18
C ILE A 18 36.71 8.07 -39.31
N ILE A 19 35.95 9.10 -39.72
CA ILE A 19 34.87 9.18 -40.75
C ILE A 19 33.74 8.16 -40.54
N GLY A 20 32.50 8.62 -40.34
CA GLY A 20 31.34 7.75 -40.47
C GLY A 20 30.02 8.42 -40.13
N PHE A 21 29.36 9.01 -41.13
CA PHE A 21 27.91 9.23 -41.14
C PHE A 21 27.18 7.89 -40.95
N SER A 22 26.13 7.84 -40.12
CA SER A 22 24.90 7.05 -40.39
C SER A 22 23.80 7.34 -39.38
N VAL A 23 22.61 7.55 -39.94
CA VAL A 23 21.30 7.65 -39.29
C VAL A 23 20.95 6.32 -38.62
N VAL A 24 20.46 6.35 -37.38
CA VAL A 24 19.73 5.23 -36.78
C VAL A 24 18.45 5.77 -36.13
N THR A 25 17.34 5.51 -36.80
CA THR A 25 16.00 5.39 -36.23
C THR A 25 15.94 4.20 -35.29
N LEU A 26 15.55 4.41 -34.03
CA LEU A 26 14.97 3.43 -33.09
C LEU A 26 14.63 4.24 -31.82
N GLY A 27 13.49 4.19 -31.16
CA GLY A 27 12.44 3.20 -31.04
C GLY A 27 11.75 3.55 -29.71
N ILE A 28 10.44 3.39 -29.62
CA ILE A 28 9.64 3.72 -28.43
C ILE A 28 10.21 2.97 -27.21
N ALA A 29 10.63 3.71 -26.19
CA ALA A 29 10.70 3.18 -24.83
C ALA A 29 9.82 4.06 -23.96
N LEU A 30 8.55 3.66 -23.83
CA LEU A 30 7.68 4.05 -22.72
C LEU A 30 8.34 3.52 -21.44
N THR A 31 9.35 4.21 -20.94
CA THR A 31 9.86 3.98 -19.59
C THR A 31 8.78 4.48 -18.64
N GLY A 32 7.93 3.55 -18.21
CA GLY A 32 7.02 3.76 -17.09
C GLY A 32 7.85 4.22 -15.90
N VAL A 33 7.83 5.53 -15.64
CA VAL A 33 8.50 6.13 -14.49
C VAL A 33 7.72 5.67 -13.25
N VAL A 34 8.20 4.59 -12.63
CA VAL A 34 7.78 4.20 -11.28
C VAL A 34 8.29 5.28 -10.34
N THR A 35 7.43 6.24 -10.04
CA THR A 35 7.71 7.27 -9.04
C THR A 35 7.81 6.58 -7.68
N LEU A 36 9.04 6.47 -7.17
CA LEU A 36 9.34 6.07 -5.79
C LEU A 36 8.68 7.09 -4.85
N GLY A 37 7.51 6.72 -4.31
CA GLY A 37 6.77 7.54 -3.36
C GLY A 37 7.50 7.66 -2.03
N ILE A 38 7.71 8.90 -1.59
CA ILE A 38 8.46 9.28 -0.38
C ILE A 38 7.72 8.86 0.91
N ARG A 39 8.51 8.36 1.88
CA ARG A 39 8.17 7.82 3.21
C ARG A 39 7.70 8.90 4.20
N PRO A 40 6.95 8.52 5.24
CA PRO A 40 7.59 8.37 6.56
C PRO A 40 7.17 7.11 7.35
N MET A 41 8.10 6.71 8.25
CA MET A 41 8.03 5.70 9.33
C MET A 41 8.08 4.20 8.96
N GLY A 42 9.27 3.61 9.16
CA GLY A 42 9.44 2.17 9.43
C GLY A 42 9.88 1.28 8.26
N TRP A 43 11.10 1.45 7.74
CA TRP A 43 11.97 0.38 7.18
C TRP A 43 11.37 -0.68 6.21
N ILE A 44 10.33 -0.37 5.44
CA ILE A 44 9.87 -1.25 4.36
C ILE A 44 10.09 -0.54 3.00
N ARG A 45 10.60 -1.28 2.02
CA ARG A 45 10.77 -0.84 0.63
C ARG A 45 9.45 -1.05 -0.11
N THR A 46 8.39 -0.35 0.29
CA THR A 46 7.14 -0.45 -0.45
C THR A 46 7.22 0.32 -1.77
N THR A 47 6.71 -0.28 -2.84
CA THR A 47 6.58 0.33 -4.15
C THR A 47 5.12 0.59 -4.46
N ASN A 48 4.80 1.77 -4.98
CA ASN A 48 3.46 2.07 -5.46
C ASN A 48 3.22 1.44 -6.84
N VAL A 49 2.29 0.50 -6.91
CA VAL A 49 1.87 -0.19 -8.15
C VAL A 49 0.46 0.20 -8.58
N GLY A 50 -0.20 1.12 -7.87
CA GLY A 50 -1.62 1.46 -8.11
C GLY A 50 -1.91 2.11 -9.46
N ARG A 51 -0.90 2.60 -10.19
CA ARG A 51 -1.03 3.21 -11.53
C ARG A 51 -0.87 2.20 -12.68
N LEU A 52 -0.67 0.93 -12.38
CA LEU A 52 -0.56 -0.10 -13.41
C LEU A 52 -1.91 -0.28 -14.13
N PRO A 53 -1.94 -0.33 -15.47
CA PRO A 53 -3.16 -0.51 -16.25
C PRO A 53 -3.97 -1.75 -15.83
N GLU A 54 -3.28 -2.82 -15.43
CA GLU A 54 -3.86 -4.08 -14.99
C GLU A 54 -4.66 -3.95 -13.69
N LEU A 55 -4.43 -2.89 -12.90
CA LEU A 55 -5.16 -2.58 -11.67
C LEU A 55 -6.22 -1.48 -11.86
N ALA A 56 -6.39 -0.94 -13.06
CA ALA A 56 -7.32 0.16 -13.31
C ALA A 56 -8.79 -0.22 -12.99
N ALA A 57 -9.19 -1.45 -13.32
CA ALA A 57 -10.53 -1.95 -12.99
C ALA A 57 -10.75 -2.05 -11.48
N VAL A 58 -9.76 -2.56 -10.74
CA VAL A 58 -9.78 -2.63 -9.27
C VAL A 58 -9.84 -1.22 -8.66
N GLN A 59 -9.06 -0.27 -9.18
CA GLN A 59 -9.08 1.13 -8.75
C GLN A 59 -10.46 1.76 -8.89
N ALA A 60 -11.11 1.55 -10.04
CA ALA A 60 -12.46 2.05 -10.29
C ALA A 60 -13.49 1.42 -9.34
N GLN A 61 -13.39 0.11 -9.09
CA GLN A 61 -14.27 -0.57 -8.13
C GLN A 61 -14.10 -0.04 -6.71
N LEU A 62 -12.87 0.26 -6.27
CA LEU A 62 -12.58 0.73 -4.92
C LEU A 62 -12.82 2.22 -4.71
N LEU A 63 -13.22 2.96 -5.75
CA LEU A 63 -13.50 4.40 -5.65
C LEU A 63 -14.62 4.72 -4.62
N PRO A 64 -15.75 3.99 -4.58
CA PRO A 64 -16.85 4.27 -3.66
C PRO A 64 -16.59 3.85 -2.22
N LEU A 65 -15.55 3.05 -1.95
CA LEU A 65 -15.24 2.58 -0.60
C LEU A 65 -14.91 3.78 0.29
N ASP A 66 -15.70 4.12 1.30
CA ASP A 66 -15.42 5.29 2.16
C ASP A 66 -14.30 5.02 3.19
N ALA A 67 -13.07 4.89 2.70
CA ALA A 67 -11.87 4.67 3.51
C ALA A 67 -10.68 5.43 2.93
N CYS A 68 -9.66 5.71 3.74
CA CYS A 68 -8.43 6.36 3.30
C CYS A 68 -7.20 5.45 3.44
N GLU A 69 -7.29 4.39 4.25
CA GLU A 69 -6.26 3.37 4.35
C GLU A 69 -6.88 1.97 4.45
N VAL A 70 -6.29 1.01 3.74
CA VAL A 70 -6.61 -0.42 3.85
C VAL A 70 -5.29 -1.16 4.01
N GLU A 71 -5.14 -1.94 5.06
CA GLU A 71 -4.00 -2.83 5.28
C GLU A 71 -4.48 -4.28 5.20
N TYR A 72 -3.83 -5.09 4.37
CA TYR A 72 -4.14 -6.51 4.22
C TYR A 72 -2.88 -7.36 4.07
N GLY A 73 -2.95 -8.57 4.63
CA GLY A 73 -1.94 -9.60 4.47
C GLY A 73 -0.90 -9.60 5.58
N SER A 74 -0.04 -10.62 5.54
CA SER A 74 1.05 -10.79 6.49
C SER A 74 2.39 -10.62 5.78
N ARG A 75 3.31 -9.90 6.41
CA ARG A 75 4.65 -9.61 5.87
C ARG A 75 5.72 -9.73 6.94
N ARG A 76 6.95 -10.00 6.53
CA ARG A 76 8.11 -9.96 7.43
C ARG A 76 8.42 -8.53 7.81
N GLY A 77 8.52 -8.27 9.11
CA GLY A 77 8.97 -6.99 9.66
C GLY A 77 10.45 -6.72 9.39
N SER A 78 10.92 -5.52 9.73
CA SER A 78 12.27 -5.02 9.38
C SER A 78 13.46 -5.84 9.93
N GLY A 79 13.22 -6.76 10.86
CA GLY A 79 14.23 -7.70 11.38
C GLY A 79 14.12 -9.13 10.87
N GLY A 80 13.20 -9.43 9.93
CA GLY A 80 12.99 -10.75 9.34
C GLY A 80 12.42 -11.84 10.28
N ARG A 81 12.45 -11.63 11.60
CA ARG A 81 12.07 -12.61 12.63
C ARG A 81 10.58 -12.63 12.98
N ARG A 82 9.85 -11.53 12.71
CA ARG A 82 8.45 -11.39 13.12
C ARG A 82 7.57 -11.10 11.91
N TRP A 83 6.45 -11.81 11.84
CA TRP A 83 5.37 -11.53 10.91
C TRP A 83 4.46 -10.44 11.50
N ILE A 84 4.08 -9.48 10.67
CA ILE A 84 3.19 -8.37 11.01
C ILE A 84 2.02 -8.40 10.03
N GLY A 85 0.82 -8.05 10.50
CA GLY A 85 -0.40 -8.08 9.72
C GLY A 85 -1.15 -9.41 9.85
N SER A 86 -2.22 -9.56 9.08
CA SER A 86 -3.05 -10.76 9.07
C SER A 86 -3.66 -10.99 7.69
N GLN A 87 -3.79 -12.24 7.29
CA GLN A 87 -4.58 -12.63 6.12
C GLN A 87 -6.06 -12.84 6.46
N GLU A 88 -6.38 -12.97 7.74
CA GLU A 88 -7.75 -13.17 8.24
C GLU A 88 -8.53 -11.87 8.37
N TYR A 89 -7.83 -10.73 8.42
CA TYR A 89 -8.45 -9.41 8.59
C TYR A 89 -7.88 -8.41 7.60
N ALA A 90 -8.77 -7.69 6.94
CA ALA A 90 -8.45 -6.43 6.28
C ALA A 90 -8.75 -5.29 7.26
N TYR A 91 -7.75 -4.49 7.58
CA TYR A 91 -7.90 -3.34 8.46
C TYR A 91 -8.21 -2.11 7.62
N VAL A 92 -9.39 -1.53 7.82
CA VAL A 92 -9.88 -0.39 7.05
C VAL A 92 -9.95 0.84 7.95
N THR A 93 -9.34 1.93 7.52
CA THR A 93 -9.34 3.21 8.24
C THR A 93 -10.20 4.22 7.47
N PRO A 94 -11.30 4.71 8.07
CA PRO A 94 -12.09 5.81 7.52
C PRO A 94 -11.27 7.06 7.20
N CYS A 95 -11.67 7.77 6.16
CA CYS A 95 -11.16 9.12 5.93
C CYS A 95 -11.53 10.05 7.10
N GLY A 96 -10.64 10.97 7.44
CA GLY A 96 -10.85 11.93 8.53
C GLY A 96 -10.64 11.38 9.95
N THR A 97 -10.19 10.13 10.08
CA THR A 97 -9.87 9.52 11.38
C THR A 97 -8.35 9.34 11.55
N PRO A 98 -7.85 9.30 12.80
CA PRO A 98 -6.42 9.01 13.03
C PRO A 98 -6.09 7.59 12.59
N SER A 99 -4.85 7.35 12.14
CA SER A 99 -4.38 6.04 11.63
C SER A 99 -4.38 4.91 12.66
N SER A 100 -4.49 5.26 13.95
CA SER A 100 -4.67 4.31 15.05
C SER A 100 -6.08 3.73 15.11
N TYR A 101 -7.07 4.41 14.52
CA TYR A 101 -8.43 3.93 14.44
C TYR A 101 -8.60 3.06 13.20
N ARG A 102 -8.98 1.80 13.41
CA ARG A 102 -9.10 0.80 12.35
C ARG A 102 -10.32 -0.06 12.61
N ILE A 103 -11.10 -0.29 11.56
CA ILE A 103 -12.20 -1.24 11.55
C ILE A 103 -11.65 -2.55 10.97
N SER A 104 -11.87 -3.65 11.67
CA SER A 104 -11.37 -4.96 11.25
C SER A 104 -12.46 -5.67 10.45
N VAL A 105 -12.20 -5.95 9.17
CA VAL A 105 -13.11 -6.70 8.31
C VAL A 105 -12.57 -8.12 8.17
N ARG A 106 -13.31 -9.11 8.66
CA ARG A 106 -12.88 -10.52 8.60
C ARG A 106 -12.95 -11.05 7.16
N VAL A 107 -11.85 -11.59 6.65
CA VAL A 107 -11.74 -12.13 5.30
C VAL A 107 -12.00 -13.64 5.31
N PRO A 108 -13.00 -14.14 4.56
CA PRO A 108 -13.27 -15.57 4.44
C PRO A 108 -12.06 -16.34 3.88
N SER A 109 -11.85 -17.57 4.36
CA SER A 109 -10.72 -18.43 3.99
C SER A 109 -10.55 -18.60 2.48
N GLU A 110 -11.65 -18.64 1.73
CA GLU A 110 -11.66 -18.87 0.28
C GLU A 110 -11.10 -17.67 -0.50
N ARG A 111 -11.01 -16.50 0.14
CA ARG A 111 -10.47 -15.24 -0.41
C ARG A 111 -9.09 -14.92 0.13
N GLN A 112 -8.52 -15.77 0.98
CA GLN A 112 -7.19 -15.56 1.55
C GLN A 112 -6.14 -16.07 0.57
N VAL A 113 -5.46 -15.13 -0.09
CA VAL A 113 -4.32 -15.43 -0.95
C VAL A 113 -3.05 -15.45 -0.08
N ARG A 114 -2.20 -16.46 -0.27
CA ARG A 114 -0.93 -16.57 0.48
C ARG A 114 0.12 -15.62 -0.08
N ASP A 115 1.12 -15.30 0.72
CA ASP A 115 2.31 -14.53 0.32
C ASP A 115 1.98 -13.19 -0.37
N VAL A 116 0.87 -12.57 0.03
CA VAL A 116 0.44 -11.25 -0.38
C VAL A 116 0.33 -10.35 0.84
N ALA A 117 0.90 -9.15 0.72
CA ALA A 117 0.67 -8.08 1.67
C ALA A 117 0.72 -6.74 0.95
N PHE A 118 -0.23 -5.86 1.25
CA PHE A 118 -0.30 -4.54 0.65
C PHE A 118 -0.95 -3.53 1.59
N ASP A 119 -0.55 -2.28 1.42
CA ASP A 119 -1.25 -1.13 2.00
C ASP A 119 -1.84 -0.31 0.86
N MET A 120 -3.13 -0.04 0.93
CA MET A 120 -3.75 0.97 0.08
C MET A 120 -3.89 2.27 0.86
N ARG A 121 -3.50 3.39 0.24
CA ARG A 121 -3.62 4.72 0.84
C ARG A 121 -4.12 5.75 -0.16
N ARG A 122 -4.99 6.65 0.28
CA ARG A 122 -5.38 7.85 -0.47
C ARG A 122 -5.59 9.03 0.49
N SER A 123 -5.48 10.24 -0.03
CA SER A 123 -5.59 11.46 0.77
C SER A 123 -7.03 11.87 1.07
N SER A 124 -7.98 11.39 0.28
CA SER A 124 -9.40 11.71 0.38
C SER A 124 -10.23 10.65 -0.34
N VAL A 125 -11.55 10.66 -0.15
CA VAL A 125 -12.46 9.73 -0.83
C VAL A 125 -12.47 9.86 -2.35
N SER A 126 -12.13 11.03 -2.87
CA SER A 126 -12.06 11.34 -4.30
C SER A 126 -10.69 11.05 -4.93
N ALA A 127 -9.67 10.80 -4.11
CA ALA A 127 -8.31 10.57 -4.61
C ALA A 127 -8.13 9.11 -5.07
N PRO A 128 -7.30 8.85 -6.09
CA PRO A 128 -6.96 7.50 -6.49
C PRO A 128 -6.15 6.80 -5.40
N TRP A 129 -6.29 5.48 -5.30
CA TRP A 129 -5.54 4.69 -4.33
C TRP A 129 -4.09 4.52 -4.76
N LYS A 130 -3.16 4.81 -3.85
CA LYS A 130 -1.80 4.28 -3.91
C LYS A 130 -1.86 2.85 -3.37
N ILE A 131 -1.33 1.90 -4.13
CA ILE A 131 -1.26 0.49 -3.71
C ILE A 131 0.21 0.19 -3.47
N LEU A 132 0.58 0.06 -2.21
CA LEU A 132 1.95 -0.04 -1.72
C LEU A 132 2.26 -1.50 -1.40
N VAL A 133 3.26 -2.08 -2.06
CA VAL A 133 3.65 -3.48 -1.89
C VAL A 133 5.16 -3.64 -1.71
N ASP A 134 5.57 -4.62 -0.92
CA ASP A 134 6.96 -5.09 -0.91
C ASP A 134 7.16 -6.07 -2.07
N LYS A 135 7.91 -5.65 -3.09
CA LYS A 135 8.11 -6.45 -4.32
C LYS A 135 8.93 -7.72 -4.08
N ASP A 136 9.71 -7.77 -3.01
CA ASP A 136 10.52 -8.93 -2.67
C ASP A 136 9.68 -10.01 -1.96
N GLN A 137 8.50 -9.64 -1.44
CA GLN A 137 7.61 -10.53 -0.70
C GLN A 137 6.29 -10.81 -1.43
N THR A 138 5.85 -9.93 -2.33
CA THR A 138 4.54 -10.03 -2.98
C THR A 138 4.69 -10.05 -4.49
N ALA A 139 4.37 -11.20 -5.09
CA ALA A 139 4.30 -11.37 -6.53
C ALA A 139 3.08 -10.65 -7.11
N PHE A 140 3.26 -9.99 -8.26
CA PHE A 140 2.18 -9.22 -8.89
C PHE A 140 0.91 -10.03 -9.22
N PRO A 141 0.99 -11.28 -9.73
CA PRO A 141 -0.22 -12.09 -9.96
C PRO A 141 -1.02 -12.34 -8.68
N ALA A 142 -0.35 -12.64 -7.56
CA ALA A 142 -1.00 -12.87 -6.27
C ALA A 142 -1.63 -11.58 -5.73
N LEU A 143 -0.95 -10.44 -5.87
CA LEU A 143 -1.51 -9.12 -5.55
C LEU A 143 -2.80 -8.85 -6.33
N LYS A 144 -2.76 -9.02 -7.66
CA LYS A 144 -3.90 -8.77 -8.52
C LYS A 144 -5.09 -9.65 -8.14
N GLN A 145 -4.86 -10.95 -7.99
CA GLN A 145 -5.90 -11.90 -7.55
C GLN A 145 -6.50 -11.50 -6.20
N SER A 146 -5.66 -11.17 -5.22
CA SER A 146 -6.12 -10.75 -3.89
C SER A 146 -6.98 -9.48 -3.97
N LEU A 147 -6.55 -8.48 -4.73
CA LEU A 147 -7.30 -7.25 -4.93
C LEU A 147 -8.64 -7.47 -5.65
N GLU A 148 -8.67 -8.32 -6.67
CA GLU A 148 -9.90 -8.66 -7.41
C GLU A 148 -10.92 -9.40 -6.51
N GLN A 149 -10.46 -10.21 -5.56
CA GLN A 149 -11.33 -10.90 -4.61
C GLN A 149 -11.77 -10.01 -3.44
N LEU A 150 -10.88 -9.14 -2.96
CA LEU A 150 -11.12 -8.27 -1.80
C LEU A 150 -11.89 -7.02 -2.15
N ALA A 151 -11.68 -6.42 -3.32
CA ALA A 151 -12.37 -5.18 -3.70
C ALA A 151 -13.90 -5.27 -3.59
N PRO A 152 -14.58 -6.23 -4.25
CA PRO A 152 -16.03 -6.38 -4.11
C PRO A 152 -16.43 -6.79 -2.69
N PHE A 153 -15.60 -7.58 -2.00
CA PHE A 153 -15.88 -8.00 -0.62
C PHE A 153 -15.91 -6.81 0.35
N LEU A 154 -14.90 -5.95 0.29
CA LEU A 154 -14.79 -4.78 1.14
C LEU A 154 -15.93 -3.80 0.88
N LEU A 155 -16.33 -3.60 -0.37
CA LEU A 155 -17.48 -2.72 -0.68
C LEU A 155 -18.79 -3.19 -0.03
N THR A 156 -18.95 -4.50 0.17
CA THR A 156 -20.13 -5.06 0.84
C THR A 156 -19.98 -5.11 2.36
N GLN A 157 -18.86 -5.64 2.86
CA GLN A 157 -18.71 -5.95 4.28
C GLN A 157 -18.29 -4.74 5.12
N TYR A 158 -17.43 -3.87 4.60
CA TYR A 158 -16.91 -2.74 5.39
C TYR A 158 -18.01 -1.77 5.89
N PRO A 159 -19.02 -1.39 5.08
CA PRO A 159 -20.11 -0.55 5.59
C PRO A 159 -20.87 -1.18 6.76
N ILE A 160 -21.04 -2.51 6.76
CA ILE A 160 -21.71 -3.26 7.83
C ILE A 160 -20.86 -3.19 9.11
N GLU A 161 -19.60 -3.59 9.03
CA GLU A 161 -18.66 -3.58 10.17
C GLU A 161 -18.48 -2.19 10.77
N ARG A 162 -18.48 -1.16 9.92
CA ARG A 162 -18.42 0.24 10.36
C ARG A 162 -19.66 0.63 11.17
N GLN A 163 -20.84 0.24 10.72
CA GLN A 163 -22.08 0.53 11.44
C GLN A 163 -22.09 -0.18 12.79
N GLU A 164 -21.68 -1.45 12.82
CA GLU A 164 -21.57 -2.22 14.07
C GLU A 164 -20.57 -1.60 15.06
N ASP A 165 -19.41 -1.11 14.59
CA ASP A 165 -18.45 -0.38 15.44
C ASP A 165 -19.04 0.93 15.98
N ALA A 166 -19.80 1.67 15.17
CA ALA A 166 -20.48 2.89 15.60
C ALA A 166 -21.53 2.58 16.69
N ASP A 167 -22.35 1.56 16.49
CA ASP A 167 -23.40 1.14 17.43
C ASP A 167 -22.80 0.61 18.74
N LEU A 168 -21.71 -0.16 18.66
CA LEU A 168 -20.94 -0.62 19.81
C LEU A 168 -20.41 0.56 20.63
N LYS A 169 -19.84 1.58 19.99
CA LYS A 169 -19.33 2.77 20.69
C LYS A 169 -20.43 3.53 21.40
N VAL A 170 -21.58 3.72 20.76
CA VAL A 170 -22.74 4.38 21.37
C VAL A 170 -23.20 3.60 22.61
N ARG A 171 -23.31 2.27 22.50
CA ARG A 171 -23.70 1.41 23.62
C ARG A 171 -22.69 1.49 24.78
N LEU A 172 -21.41 1.32 24.50
CA LEU A 172 -20.35 1.38 25.52
C LEU A 172 -20.25 2.77 26.17
N ALA A 173 -20.52 3.84 25.43
CA ALA A 173 -20.57 5.20 25.97
C ALA A 173 -21.72 5.35 26.97
N ARG A 174 -22.90 4.81 26.65
CA ARG A 174 -24.06 4.80 27.55
C ARG A 174 -23.79 4.01 28.82
N GLU A 175 -23.30 2.76 28.69
CA GLU A 175 -22.95 1.92 29.85
C GLU A 175 -21.90 2.57 30.75
N ARG A 176 -20.93 3.28 30.16
CA ARG A 176 -19.94 4.04 30.92
C ARG A 176 -20.57 5.21 31.67
N GLN A 177 -21.54 5.89 31.07
CA GLN A 177 -22.23 7.00 31.70
C GLN A 177 -23.09 6.52 32.87
N GLU A 178 -23.89 5.48 32.67
CA GLU A 178 -24.71 4.86 33.72
C GLU A 178 -23.86 4.42 34.91
N ARG A 179 -22.70 3.80 34.65
CA ARG A 179 -21.76 3.39 35.71
C ARG A 179 -21.22 4.59 36.50
N LYS A 180 -20.87 5.68 35.82
CA LYS A 180 -20.40 6.91 36.48
C LYS A 180 -21.48 7.56 37.33
N ASP A 181 -22.72 7.55 36.86
CA ASP A 181 -23.84 8.14 37.60
C ASP A 181 -24.20 7.28 38.82
N ALA A 182 -24.18 5.95 38.69
CA ALA A 182 -24.31 5.03 39.82
C ALA A 182 -23.19 5.20 40.86
N GLU A 183 -21.93 5.31 40.41
CA GLU A 183 -20.81 5.60 41.32
C GLU A 183 -20.92 6.96 42.00
N ARG A 184 -21.50 7.97 41.34
CA ARG A 184 -21.73 9.29 41.94
C ARG A 184 -22.80 9.20 43.03
N ALA A 185 -23.92 8.54 42.76
CA ALA A 185 -24.99 8.33 43.72
C ALA A 185 -24.47 7.60 44.98
N LEU A 186 -23.72 6.51 44.81
CA LEU A 186 -23.10 5.78 45.93
C LEU A 186 -22.16 6.66 46.77
N LYS A 187 -21.37 7.53 46.12
CA LYS A 187 -20.47 8.45 46.84
C LYS A 187 -21.22 9.55 47.59
N GLU A 188 -22.35 10.02 47.07
CA GLU A 188 -23.20 11.01 47.72
C GLU A 188 -23.91 10.42 48.94
N GLU A 189 -24.45 9.20 48.83
CA GLU A 189 -25.02 8.47 49.95
C GLU A 189 -23.99 8.22 51.06
N ALA A 190 -22.77 7.78 50.70
CA ALA A 190 -21.70 7.52 51.67
C ALA A 190 -21.18 8.77 52.38
N LYS A 191 -21.21 9.95 51.73
CA LYS A 191 -20.85 11.22 52.38
C LYS A 191 -21.82 11.62 53.48
N ASN A 192 -23.09 11.24 53.34
CA ASN A 192 -24.13 11.55 54.31
C ASN A 192 -24.26 10.49 55.41
N SER A 193 -23.46 9.41 55.38
CA SER A 193 -23.60 8.27 56.29
C SER A 193 -22.53 8.14 57.37
N TYR A 194 -21.48 8.97 57.37
CA TYR A 194 -20.44 8.93 58.41
C TYR A 194 -20.74 9.98 59.50
N PRO A 195 -20.92 9.59 60.78
CA PRO A 195 -21.12 10.56 61.86
C PRO A 195 -19.80 11.30 62.16
N GLU A 196 -19.89 12.60 62.49
CA GLU A 196 -18.76 13.44 62.95
C GLU A 196 -18.23 13.01 64.32
#